data_AF-A0AAV3X8X8-F1
#
_entry.id   AF-A0AAV3X8X8-F1
#
_cell.length_a   1.000
_cell.length_b   1.000
_cell.length_c   1.000
_cell.angle_alpha   90.00
_cell.angle_beta   90.00
_cell.angle_gamma   90.00
#
_symmetry.space_group_name_H-M   'P 1'
#
loop_
_entity.id
_entity.type
_entity.pdbx_description
1 polymer ?
#
loop_
_entity_poly.entity_id
_entity_poly.type
_entity_poly.pdbx_seq_one_letter_code
_entity_poly.pdbx_strand_id
1 'polypeptide(L)' 'MTQTLNIQHLPPEAIHSLIPHLPDYVKVALLQKAAELECSLEAAIEMAIASFLDEEAFSFEDCLLSQRLKDSKQG' A
#
# COMPACT_ATOMS: atom_id res chain seq x y z
N MET A 1 19.84 -19.89 6.89
CA MET A 1 19.94 -18.42 7.08
C MET A 1 18.53 -17.88 6.94
N THR A 2 17.88 -17.53 8.05
CA THR A 2 16.53 -16.98 8.04
C THR A 2 16.59 -15.59 7.41
N GLN A 3 16.15 -15.47 6.16
CA GLN A 3 15.90 -14.18 5.55
C GLN A 3 14.74 -13.55 6.32
N THR A 4 15.07 -12.64 7.23
CA THR A 4 14.08 -11.76 7.85
C THR A 4 13.52 -10.91 6.72
N LEU A 5 12.33 -11.27 6.23
CA LEU A 5 11.55 -10.41 5.35
C LEU A 5 11.39 -9.10 6.12
N ASN A 6 12.14 -8.07 5.72
CA ASN A 6 11.99 -6.74 6.27
C ASN A 6 10.66 -6.23 5.71
N ILE A 7 9.61 -6.38 6.50
CA ILE A 7 8.23 -6.03 6.17
C ILE A 7 8.22 -4.52 5.90
N GLN A 8 7.95 -4.11 4.66
CA GLN A 8 7.95 -2.70 4.26
C GLN A 8 6.53 -2.23 3.90
N HIS A 9 5.66 -2.17 4.90
CA HIS A 9 4.45 -1.35 4.83
C HIS A 9 4.83 0.12 4.83
N LEU A 10 3.91 0.99 4.41
CA LEU A 10 4.13 2.41 4.59
C LEU A 10 4.04 2.71 6.11
N PRO A 11 5.04 3.37 6.72
CA PRO A 11 4.98 3.68 8.14
C PRO A 11 3.74 4.54 8.42
N PRO A 12 2.95 4.21 9.47
CA PRO A 12 1.74 4.96 9.80
C PRO A 12 1.99 6.47 9.94
N GLU A 13 3.16 6.85 10.47
CA GLU A 13 3.56 8.25 10.65
C GLU A 13 3.74 8.98 9.31
N ALA A 14 4.22 8.29 8.28
CA ALA A 14 4.34 8.84 6.93
C ALA A 14 2.97 9.04 6.28
N ILE A 15 2.05 8.08 6.46
CA ILE A 15 0.66 8.20 6.00
C ILE A 15 -0.03 9.36 6.70
N HIS A 16 0.12 9.48 8.02
CA HIS A 16 -0.44 10.57 8.81
C HIS A 16 0.11 11.93 8.40
N SER A 17 1.37 11.99 7.97
CA SER A 17 1.97 13.20 7.42
C SER A 17 1.43 13.54 6.02
N LEU A 18 1.01 12.55 5.22
CA LEU A 18 0.44 12.73 3.89
C LEU A 18 -1.01 13.24 3.92
N ILE A 19 -1.84 12.68 4.81
CA ILE A 19 -3.28 12.96 4.88
C ILE A 19 -3.62 14.47 4.90
N PRO A 20 -2.95 15.33 5.71
CA PRO A 20 -3.23 16.76 5.75
C PRO A 20 -3.06 17.48 4.41
N HIS A 21 -2.17 16.99 3.54
CA HIS A 21 -1.90 17.57 2.23
C HIS A 21 -2.89 17.14 1.14
N LEU A 22 -3.75 16.16 1.44
CA LEU A 22 -4.80 15.75 0.51
C LEU A 22 -5.97 16.74 0.51
N PRO A 23 -6.55 17.07 -0.66
CA PRO A 23 -7.81 17.79 -0.72
C PRO A 23 -8.93 17.02 0.00
N ASP A 24 -9.93 17.75 0.52
CA ASP A 24 -11.00 17.15 1.32
C ASP A 24 -11.81 16.10 0.54
N TYR A 25 -12.04 16.31 -0.75
CA TYR A 25 -12.74 15.34 -1.59
C TYR A 25 -11.98 14.00 -1.71
N VAL A 26 -10.64 14.04 -1.68
CA VAL A 26 -9.80 12.83 -1.70
C VAL A 26 -9.88 12.11 -0.35
N LYS A 27 -9.80 12.86 0.76
CA LYS A 27 -9.95 12.29 2.11
C LYS A 27 -11.29 11.57 2.28
N VAL A 28 -12.38 12.19 1.83
CA VAL A 28 -13.73 11.60 1.89
C VAL A 28 -13.78 10.31 1.07
N ALA A 29 -13.26 10.31 -0.16
CA ALA A 29 -13.24 9.12 -1.00
C ALA A 29 -12.41 7.98 -0.37
N LEU A 30 -11.25 8.27 0.21
CA LEU A 30 -10.42 7.29 0.90
C LEU A 30 -11.11 6.73 2.15
N LEU A 31 -11.79 7.57 2.93
CA LEU A 31 -12.56 7.14 4.10
C LEU A 31 -13.75 6.25 3.72
N GLN A 32 -14.48 6.62 2.65
CA GLN A 32 -15.54 5.78 2.10
C GLN A 32 -14.98 4.43 1.66
N LYS A 33 -13.84 4.44 0.97
CA LYS A 33 -13.22 3.21 0.50
C LYS A 33 -12.73 2.32 1.65
N ALA A 34 -12.16 2.91 2.69
CA ALA A 34 -11.77 2.21 3.90
C ALA A 34 -12.97 1.54 4.59
N ALA A 35 -14.12 2.24 4.65
CA ALA A 35 -15.36 1.68 5.19
C ALA A 35 -15.91 0.52 4.32
N GLU A 36 -15.89 0.67 3.00
CA GLU A 36 -16.30 -0.40 2.05
C GLU A 36 -15.46 -1.67 2.18
N LEU A 37 -14.15 -1.50 2.42
CA LEU A 37 -13.19 -2.59 2.54
C LEU A 37 -13.02 -3.09 3.98
N GLU A 38 -13.77 -2.52 4.92
CA GLU A 38 -13.69 -2.83 6.36
C GLU A 38 -12.27 -2.75 6.92
N CYS A 39 -11.49 -1.76 6.46
CA CYS A 39 -10.09 -1.56 6.83
C CYS A 39 -9.83 -0.16 7.40
N SER A 40 -8.60 0.08 7.86
CA SER A 40 -8.20 1.42 8.34
C SER A 40 -7.94 2.36 7.15
N LEU A 41 -7.99 3.67 7.41
CA LEU A 41 -7.65 4.68 6.40
C LEU A 41 -6.22 4.48 5.87
N GLU A 42 -5.30 4.11 6.76
CA GLU A 42 -3.91 3.82 6.42
C GLU A 42 -3.80 2.63 5.47
N ALA A 43 -4.51 1.53 5.76
CA ALA A 43 -4.55 0.35 4.90
C ALA A 43 -5.15 0.67 3.53
N ALA A 44 -6.23 1.47 3.49
CA ALA A 44 -6.82 1.91 2.23
C ALA A 44 -5.86 2.78 1.40
N ILE A 45 -5.11 3.68 2.03
CA ILE A 45 -4.10 4.52 1.36
C ILE A 45 -2.96 3.65 0.83
N GLU A 46 -2.44 2.72 1.65
CA GLU A 46 -1.39 1.80 1.23
C GLU A 46 -1.85 0.96 0.03
N MET A 47 -3.03 0.37 0.12
CA MET A 47 -3.61 -0.45 -0.94
C MET A 47 -3.85 0.34 -2.23
N ALA A 48 -4.28 1.60 -2.13
CA ALA A 48 -4.42 2.47 -3.29
C ALA A 48 -3.08 2.73 -4.00
N ILE A 49 -1.99 2.92 -3.25
CA ILE A 49 -0.67 3.13 -3.84
C ILE A 49 -0.11 1.81 -4.38
N ALA A 50 -0.27 0.71 -3.64
CA ALA A 50 0.18 -0.61 -4.06
C ALA A 50 -0.49 -1.03 -5.38
N SER A 51 -1.82 -0.92 -5.45
CA SER A 51 -2.61 -1.26 -6.64
C SER A 51 -2.29 -0.37 -7.85
N PHE A 52 -1.84 0.87 -7.64
CA PHE A 52 -1.37 1.74 -8.72
C PHE A 52 -0.03 1.28 -9.30
N LEU A 53 0.86 0.73 -8.46
CA LEU A 53 2.18 0.25 -8.87
C LEU A 53 2.14 -1.19 -9.42
N ASP A 54 1.22 -1.99 -8.93
CA ASP A 54 0.95 -3.35 -9.36
C ASP A 54 -0.53 -3.68 -9.15
N GLU A 55 -1.29 -3.85 -10.22
CA GLU A 55 -2.77 -4.01 -10.18
C GLU A 55 -3.23 -5.22 -9.35
N GLU A 56 -2.35 -6.21 -9.16
CA GLU A 56 -2.63 -7.41 -8.36
C GLU A 56 -2.23 -7.25 -6.87
N ALA A 57 -1.60 -6.13 -6.50
CA ALA A 57 -1.08 -5.91 -5.16
C ALA A 57 -2.11 -5.27 -4.22
N PHE A 58 -2.31 -5.90 -3.06
CA PHE A 58 -3.14 -5.38 -1.98
C PHE A 58 -2.34 -4.65 -0.90
N SER A 59 -1.01 -4.74 -0.96
CA SER A 59 -0.05 -4.11 -0.06
C SER A 59 1.29 -3.89 -0.75
N PHE A 60 2.20 -3.12 -0.15
CA PHE A 60 3.56 -3.02 -0.66
C PHE A 60 4.33 -4.35 -0.58
N GLU A 61 3.96 -5.24 0.34
CA GLU A 61 4.52 -6.59 0.40
C GLU A 61 4.26 -7.35 -0.92
N ASP A 62 3.00 -7.33 -1.37
CA ASP A 62 2.59 -7.98 -2.61
C ASP A 62 3.30 -7.37 -3.82
N CYS A 63 3.37 -6.04 -3.86
CA CYS A 63 4.04 -5.30 -4.94
C CYS A 63 5.53 -5.69 -5.05
N LEU A 64 6.24 -5.79 -3.91
CA LEU A 64 7.65 -6.19 -3.88
C LEU A 64 7.85 -7.68 -4.20
N LEU A 65 6.92 -8.55 -3.83
CA LEU A 65 6.95 -9.97 -4.20
C LEU A 65 6.83 -10.16 -5.72
N SER A 66 5.88 -9.49 -6.36
CA SER A 66 5.70 -9.51 -7.81
C SER A 66 6.95 -9.06 -8.55
N GLN A 67 7.60 -7.99 -8.09
CA GLN A 67 8.85 -7.49 -8.67
C GLN A 67 9.98 -8.52 -8.56
N ARG A 68 10.19 -9.10 -7.38
CA ARG A 68 11.23 -10.14 -7.18
C ARG A 68 11.01 -11.37 -8.06
N LEU A 69 9.76 -11.78 -8.25
CA LEU A 69 9.42 -12.90 -9.15
C LEU A 69 9.71 -12.55 -10.62
N LYS A 70 9.41 -11.32 -11.05
CA LYS A 70 9.74 -10.83 -12.40
C LYS A 70 11.25 -10.79 -12.65
N ASP A 71 12.05 -10.41 -11.66
CA ASP A 71 13.51 -10.38 -11.77
C ASP A 71 14.12 -11.79 -11.81
N SER A 72 13.61 -12.71 -10.98
CA SER A 72 14.10 -14.11 -10.93
C SER A 72 13.79 -14.93 -12.18
N LYS A 73 12.78 -14.54 -12.97
CA LYS A 73 12.46 -15.17 -14.27
C LYS A 73 13.25 -14.59 -15.46
N GLN A 74 14.01 -13.52 -15.24
CA GLN A 74 14.85 -12.88 -16.25
C GLN A 74 16.34 -13.22 -16.10
N GLY A 75 16.72 -14.04 -15.11
CA GLY A 75 18.09 -14.52 -14.87
C GLY A 75 18.34 -15.93 -15.35
#